data_AF-A0A3P7MDC6-F1
#
_entry.id   AF-A0A3P7MDC6-F1
#
_cell.length_a   1.000
_cell.length_b   1.000
_cell.length_c   1.000
_cell.angle_alpha   90.00
_cell.angle_beta   90.00
_cell.angle_gamma   90.00
#
_symmetry.space_group_name_H-M   'P 1'
#
loop_
_entity.id
_entity.type
_entity.pdbx_description
1 polymer ?
#
loop_
_entity_poly.entity_id
_entity_poly.type
_entity_poly.pdbx_seq_one_letter_code
_entity_poly.pdbx_strand_id
1 'polypeptide(L)'
;MVPYPENGGKFNTKHLAWLAYAVSLGGVLAPICFVGGPILTRAALYTGGIVGGLSAVAASAPSDRFLMWGGPLAMGLGVVFISSLGSMFLSPVGRLGAGLYAISLYGGLVLFSGFLLYDTQLVVRRAEQHPAPFSYPTKYGVTEMGVRPFDPINK
;
A
#
# COMPACT_ATOMS: atom_id res chain seq x y z
N MET A 1 18.29 4.77 9.43
CA MET A 1 18.53 3.44 8.82
C MET A 1 18.46 2.42 9.93
N VAL A 2 17.49 1.49 9.91
CA VAL A 2 17.46 0.38 10.87
C VAL A 2 18.15 -0.80 10.18
N PRO A 3 19.35 -1.23 10.64
CA PRO A 3 20.10 -2.28 9.98
C PRO A 3 19.39 -3.64 10.07
N TYR A 4 19.56 -4.49 9.05
CA TYR A 4 19.19 -5.90 9.15
C TYR A 4 20.14 -6.58 10.12
N PRO A 5 19.65 -7.46 11.01
CA PRO A 5 20.53 -8.26 11.83
C PRO A 5 21.32 -9.21 10.93
N GLU A 6 22.64 -9.10 10.99
CA GLU A 6 23.62 -10.02 10.40
C GLU A 6 23.54 -11.44 11.00
N ASN A 7 22.83 -11.59 12.12
CA ASN A 7 22.57 -12.84 12.81
C ASN A 7 21.11 -13.24 12.59
N GLY A 8 20.86 -14.47 12.12
CA GLY A 8 19.58 -15.02 11.66
C GLY A 8 18.40 -15.08 12.65
N GLY A 9 18.20 -14.05 13.48
CA GLY A 9 16.99 -13.81 14.23
C GLY A 9 15.85 -13.44 13.27
N LYS A 10 14.88 -14.34 13.14
CA LYS A 10 13.74 -14.24 12.21
C LYS A 10 12.80 -13.04 12.45
N PHE A 11 12.98 -12.31 13.56
CA PHE A 11 12.20 -11.12 13.92
C PHE A 11 13.08 -9.88 13.97
N ASN A 12 12.95 -9.01 12.97
CA ASN A 12 13.63 -7.71 12.89
C ASN A 12 12.69 -6.61 13.43
N THR A 13 13.26 -5.57 14.06
CA THR A 13 12.57 -4.34 14.51
C THR A 13 11.56 -3.79 13.50
N LYS A 14 11.84 -3.89 12.19
CA LYS A 14 10.90 -3.48 11.14
C LYS A 14 9.58 -4.28 11.15
N HIS A 15 9.65 -5.59 11.42
CA HIS A 15 8.47 -6.46 11.50
C HIS A 15 7.67 -6.18 12.77
N LEU A 16 8.36 -5.88 13.88
CA LEU A 16 7.72 -5.42 15.10
C LEU A 16 7.04 -4.07 14.93
N ALA A 17 7.70 -3.10 14.28
CA ALA A 17 7.10 -1.80 13.98
C ALA A 17 5.87 -1.94 13.07
N TRP A 18 5.94 -2.82 12.07
CA TRP A 18 4.82 -3.13 11.20
C TRP A 18 3.66 -3.80 11.95
N LEU A 19 3.94 -4.79 12.81
CA LEU A 19 2.91 -5.42 13.64
C LEU A 19 2.27 -4.43 14.62
N ALA A 20 3.08 -3.62 15.30
CA ALA A 20 2.58 -2.60 16.21
C ALA A 20 1.65 -1.61 15.49
N TYR A 21 2.04 -1.19 14.28
CA TYR A 21 1.21 -0.35 13.43
C TYR A 21 -0.11 -1.04 13.04
N ALA A 22 -0.05 -2.28 12.55
CA ALA A 22 -1.24 -3.03 12.15
C ALA A 22 -2.22 -3.26 13.32
N VAL A 23 -1.68 -3.58 14.51
CA VAL A 23 -2.48 -3.75 15.73
C VAL A 23 -3.10 -2.42 16.15
N SER A 24 -2.36 -1.31 16.07
CA SER A 24 -2.89 0.02 16.42
C SER A 24 -4.07 0.43 15.52
N LEU A 25 -3.95 0.21 14.21
CA LEU A 25 -5.06 0.44 13.27
C LEU A 25 -6.26 -0.48 13.57
N GLY A 26 -6.01 -1.76 13.82
CA GLY A 26 -7.06 -2.71 14.18
C GLY A 26 -7.79 -2.30 15.46
N GLY A 27 -7.05 -1.83 16.47
CA GLY A 27 -7.62 -1.35 17.74
C GLY A 27 -8.51 -0.11 17.56
N VAL A 28 -8.11 0.83 16.71
CA VAL A 28 -8.92 2.03 16.40
C VAL A 28 -10.17 1.67 15.59
N LEU A 29 -10.10 0.65 14.72
CA LEU A 29 -11.24 0.18 13.92
C LEU A 29 -12.18 -0.77 14.66
N ALA A 30 -11.69 -1.47 15.68
CA ALA A 30 -12.46 -2.44 16.48
C ALA A 30 -13.84 -1.93 16.96
N PRO A 31 -13.99 -0.71 17.54
CA PRO A 31 -15.31 -0.23 17.97
C PRO A 31 -16.33 -0.12 16.83
N ILE A 32 -15.90 0.26 15.62
CA ILE A 32 -16.77 0.32 14.44
C ILE A 32 -17.16 -1.09 13.99
N CYS A 33 -16.27 -2.08 14.13
CA CYS A 33 -16.57 -3.49 13.86
C CYS A 33 -17.64 -4.05 14.81
N PHE A 34 -17.61 -3.69 16.09
CA PHE A 34 -18.61 -4.13 17.04
C PHE A 34 -19.98 -3.48 16.81
N VAL A 35 -20.03 -2.22 16.38
CA VAL A 35 -21.29 -1.48 16.11
C VAL A 35 -21.87 -1.80 14.72
N GLY A 36 -21.02 -2.02 13.71
CA GLY A 36 -21.43 -2.19 12.31
C GLY A 36 -22.03 -3.56 11.94
N GLY A 37 -21.90 -4.56 12.81
CA GLY A 37 -22.56 -5.86 12.66
C GLY A 37 -22.23 -6.59 11.34
N PRO A 38 -23.18 -7.37 10.76
CA PRO A 38 -22.96 -8.22 9.57
C PRO A 38 -22.64 -7.47 8.27
N ILE A 39 -22.89 -6.16 8.21
CA ILE A 39 -22.56 -5.34 7.02
C ILE A 39 -21.05 -5.15 6.93
N LEU A 40 -20.37 -5.00 8.06
CA LEU A 40 -18.94 -4.76 8.08
C LEU A 40 -18.14 -6.01 7.70
N THR A 41 -18.60 -7.21 8.07
CA THR A 41 -17.97 -8.46 7.65
C THR A 41 -18.07 -8.66 6.14
N ARG A 42 -19.20 -8.30 5.51
CA ARG A 42 -19.34 -8.32 4.05
C ARG A 42 -18.46 -7.28 3.38
N ALA A 43 -18.42 -6.06 3.92
CA ALA A 43 -17.53 -5.01 3.42
C ALA A 43 -16.07 -5.48 3.47
N ALA A 44 -15.63 -6.10 4.57
CA ALA A 44 -14.28 -6.65 4.71
C ALA A 44 -13.99 -7.74 3.66
N LEU A 45 -14.94 -8.65 3.41
CA LEU A 45 -14.82 -9.66 2.35
C LEU A 45 -14.72 -9.04 0.96
N TYR A 46 -15.54 -8.02 0.65
CA TYR A 46 -15.47 -7.32 -0.63
C TYR A 46 -14.15 -6.58 -0.80
N THR A 47 -13.67 -5.88 0.23
CA THR A 47 -12.34 -5.25 0.19
C THR A 47 -11.26 -6.31 -0.03
N GLY A 48 -11.28 -7.42 0.71
CA GLY A 48 -10.31 -8.51 0.51
C GLY A 48 -10.33 -9.06 -0.91
N GLY A 49 -11.51 -9.27 -1.49
CA GLY A 49 -11.67 -9.74 -2.87
C GLY A 49 -11.18 -8.72 -3.91
N ILE A 50 -11.51 -7.44 -3.74
CA ILE A 50 -11.07 -6.36 -4.64
C ILE A 50 -9.55 -6.21 -4.58
N VAL A 51 -8.97 -6.13 -3.39
CA VAL A 51 -7.51 -5.98 -3.21
C VAL A 51 -6.77 -7.19 -3.76
N GLY A 52 -7.25 -8.41 -3.46
CA GLY A 52 -6.65 -9.64 -3.98
C GLY A 52 -6.74 -9.74 -5.50
N GLY A 53 -7.91 -9.47 -6.08
CA GLY A 53 -8.12 -9.51 -7.53
C GLY A 53 -7.31 -8.47 -8.28
N LEU A 54 -7.32 -7.21 -7.81
CA LEU A 54 -6.55 -6.14 -8.42
C LEU A 54 -5.04 -6.39 -8.31
N SER A 55 -4.55 -6.94 -7.21
CA SER A 55 -3.13 -7.29 -7.06
C SER A 55 -2.69 -8.34 -8.07
N ALA A 56 -3.51 -9.37 -8.32
CA ALA A 56 -3.23 -10.39 -9.34
C ALA A 56 -3.20 -9.80 -10.76
N VAL A 57 -4.12 -8.88 -11.07
CA VAL A 57 -4.13 -8.16 -12.35
C VAL A 57 -2.90 -7.27 -12.50
N ALA A 58 -2.53 -6.53 -11.45
CA ALA A 58 -1.39 -5.63 -11.46
C ALA A 58 -0.06 -6.37 -11.63
N ALA A 59 0.08 -7.55 -11.01
CA ALA A 59 1.24 -8.42 -11.20
C ALA A 59 1.38 -8.93 -12.65
N SER A 60 0.26 -8.99 -13.39
CA SER A 60 0.23 -9.49 -14.77
C SER A 60 0.24 -8.38 -15.83
N ALA A 61 0.21 -7.09 -15.43
CA ALA A 61 0.03 -5.96 -16.33
C ALA A 61 1.37 -5.28 -16.71
N PRO A 62 1.64 -5.01 -18.02
CA PRO A 62 2.86 -4.33 -18.48
C PRO A 62 3.03 -2.92 -17.90
N SER A 63 4.22 -2.62 -17.35
CA SER A 63 4.47 -1.63 -16.29
C SER A 63 4.75 -0.18 -16.73
N ASP A 64 4.68 0.15 -18.03
CA ASP A 64 5.13 1.48 -18.50
C ASP A 64 4.12 2.62 -18.32
N ARG A 65 2.84 2.32 -18.08
CA ARG A 65 1.76 3.32 -18.15
C ARG A 65 1.37 3.95 -16.82
N PHE A 66 1.75 3.37 -15.69
CA PHE A 66 1.27 3.85 -14.37
C PHE A 66 2.20 4.86 -13.71
N LEU A 67 3.48 4.98 -14.11
CA LEU A 67 4.38 5.99 -13.53
C LEU A 67 3.94 7.43 -13.85
N MET A 68 3.32 7.65 -15.02
CA MET A 68 2.70 8.92 -15.40
C MET A 68 1.38 9.21 -14.67
N TRP A 69 0.71 8.19 -14.13
CA TRP A 69 -0.60 8.33 -13.47
C TRP A 69 -0.52 8.61 -11.97
N GLY A 70 0.67 8.51 -11.35
CA GLY A 70 0.87 8.86 -9.95
C GLY A 70 0.51 10.32 -9.62
N GLY A 71 0.77 11.25 -10.54
CA GLY A 71 0.43 12.67 -10.38
C GLY A 71 -1.09 12.92 -10.30
N PRO A 72 -1.87 12.50 -11.31
CA PRO A 72 -3.34 12.57 -11.27
C PRO A 72 -3.96 11.81 -10.10
N LEU A 73 -3.46 10.62 -9.75
CA LEU A 73 -3.96 9.85 -8.60
C LEU A 73 -3.75 10.59 -7.28
N ALA A 74 -2.57 11.19 -7.08
CA ALA A 74 -2.28 11.99 -5.89
C ALA A 74 -3.17 13.24 -5.79
N MET A 75 -3.44 13.90 -6.92
CA MET A 75 -4.39 15.01 -6.96
C MET A 75 -5.81 14.56 -6.59
N GLY A 76 -6.27 13.41 -7.11
CA GLY A 76 -7.55 12.81 -6.74
C GLY A 76 -7.65 12.46 -5.25
N LEU A 77 -6.56 11.93 -4.67
CA LEU A 77 -6.49 11.65 -3.23
C LEU A 77 -6.70 12.94 -2.40
N GLY A 78 -6.11 14.06 -2.83
CA GLY A 78 -6.31 15.35 -2.18
C GLY A 78 -7.78 15.78 -2.15
N VAL A 79 -8.51 15.58 -3.26
CA VAL A 79 -9.95 15.88 -3.34
C VAL A 79 -10.76 15.00 -2.39
N VAL A 80 -10.49 13.69 -2.37
CA VAL A 80 -11.15 12.76 -1.44
C VAL A 80 -10.84 13.09 0.02
N PHE A 81 -9.59 13.47 0.31
CA PHE A 81 -9.15 13.84 1.64
C PHE A 81 -9.86 15.11 2.15
N ILE A 82 -9.92 16.16 1.32
CA ILE A 82 -10.67 17.39 1.65
C ILE A 82 -12.17 17.09 1.78
N SER A 83 -12.71 16.20 0.94
CA SER A 83 -14.11 15.79 1.01
C SER A 83 -14.43 15.05 2.32
N SER A 84 -13.52 14.17 2.77
CA SER A 84 -13.62 13.47 4.05
C SER A 84 -13.59 14.45 5.23
N LEU A 85 -12.63 15.38 5.26
CA LEU A 85 -12.56 16.42 6.29
C LEU A 85 -13.80 17.33 6.28
N GLY A 86 -14.28 17.74 5.10
CA GLY A 86 -15.49 18.55 4.96
C GLY A 86 -16.74 17.84 5.47
N SER A 87 -16.82 16.52 5.31
CA SER A 87 -17.94 15.72 5.83
C SER A 87 -17.98 15.60 7.36
N MET A 88 -16.85 15.84 8.05
CA MET A 88 -16.80 15.86 9.53
C MET A 88 -17.38 17.15 10.12
N PHE A 89 -17.34 18.26 9.37
CA PHE A 89 -17.85 19.57 9.81
C PHE A 89 -19.26 19.89 9.29
N LEU A 90 -19.76 19.14 8.32
CA LEU A 90 -21.07 19.34 7.71
C LEU A 90 -22.05 18.25 8.15
N SER A 91 -23.30 18.63 8.44
CA SER A 91 -24.33 17.68 8.86
C SER A 91 -24.54 16.58 7.80
N PRO A 92 -24.46 15.28 8.16
CA PRO A 92 -24.63 14.14 7.24
C PRO A 92 -25.99 14.11 6.54
N VAL A 93 -26.98 14.84 7.07
CA VAL A 93 -28.37 14.87 6.59
C VAL A 93 -28.57 15.93 5.49
N GLY A 94 -27.60 16.81 5.26
CA GLY A 94 -27.65 17.80 4.19
C GLY A 94 -27.22 17.22 2.84
N ARG A 95 -27.82 17.70 1.74
CA ARG A 95 -27.47 17.29 0.36
C ARG A 95 -25.97 17.44 0.05
N LEU A 96 -25.32 18.46 0.61
CA LEU A 96 -23.89 18.67 0.49
C LEU A 96 -23.08 17.66 1.33
N GLY A 97 -23.52 17.33 2.55
CA GLY A 97 -22.87 16.32 3.39
C GLY A 97 -22.96 14.92 2.79
N ALA A 98 -24.12 14.53 2.27
CA ALA A 98 -24.32 13.26 1.57
C ALA A 98 -23.49 13.18 0.28
N GLY A 99 -23.37 14.29 -0.46
CA GLY A 99 -22.52 14.38 -1.65
C GLY A 99 -21.04 14.19 -1.33
N LEU A 100 -20.54 14.86 -0.30
CA LEU A 100 -19.15 14.70 0.15
C LEU A 100 -18.88 13.28 0.68
N TYR A 101 -19.82 12.69 1.42
CA TYR A 101 -19.71 11.31 1.87
C TYR A 101 -19.64 10.32 0.69
N ALA A 102 -20.46 10.53 -0.35
CA ALA A 102 -20.42 9.71 -1.56
C ALA A 102 -19.10 9.85 -2.33
N ILE A 103 -18.56 11.07 -2.45
CA ILE A 103 -17.25 11.31 -3.06
C ILE A 103 -16.16 10.61 -2.25
N SER A 104 -16.19 10.71 -0.92
CA SER A 104 -15.21 10.05 -0.06
C SER A 104 -15.29 8.53 -0.15
N LEU A 105 -16.50 7.94 -0.19
CA LEU A 105 -16.66 6.49 -0.28
C LEU A 105 -16.37 5.93 -1.67
N TYR A 106 -17.09 6.39 -2.70
CA TYR A 106 -16.99 5.83 -4.04
C TYR A 106 -15.76 6.36 -4.78
N GLY A 107 -15.44 7.64 -4.63
CA GLY A 107 -14.22 8.24 -5.18
C GLY A 107 -12.98 7.66 -4.52
N GLY A 108 -13.01 7.51 -3.19
CA GLY A 108 -11.94 6.85 -2.44
C GLY A 108 -11.73 5.40 -2.90
N LEU A 109 -12.80 4.61 -3.06
CA LEU A 109 -12.71 3.23 -3.52
C LEU A 109 -12.03 3.11 -4.90
N VAL A 110 -12.43 3.92 -5.86
CA VAL A 110 -11.84 3.91 -7.22
C VAL A 110 -10.39 4.37 -7.19
N LEU A 111 -10.09 5.44 -6.45
CA LEU A 111 -8.72 5.95 -6.35
C LEU A 111 -7.79 4.96 -5.66
N PHE A 112 -8.20 4.37 -4.52
CA PHE A 112 -7.39 3.37 -3.82
C PHE A 112 -7.21 2.09 -4.65
N SER A 113 -8.21 1.71 -5.46
CA SER A 113 -8.05 0.63 -6.42
C SER A 113 -6.95 0.94 -7.44
N GLY A 114 -6.93 2.17 -7.97
CA GLY A 114 -5.85 2.64 -8.84
C GLY A 114 -4.48 2.71 -8.14
N PHE A 115 -4.43 3.14 -6.88
CA PHE A 115 -3.18 3.16 -6.09
C PHE A 115 -2.65 1.75 -5.86
N LEU A 116 -3.51 0.75 -5.63
CA LEU A 116 -3.07 -0.63 -5.50
C LEU A 116 -2.38 -1.16 -6.76
N LEU A 117 -2.92 -0.82 -7.94
CA LEU A 117 -2.27 -1.13 -9.22
C LEU A 117 -0.91 -0.44 -9.33
N TYR A 118 -0.86 0.86 -9.03
CA TYR A 118 0.38 1.65 -9.05
C TYR A 118 1.44 1.09 -8.10
N ASP A 119 1.08 0.82 -6.84
CA ASP A 119 1.98 0.34 -5.80
C ASP A 119 2.54 -1.04 -6.14
N THR A 120 1.69 -1.93 -6.67
CA THR A 120 2.13 -3.28 -7.10
C THR A 120 3.17 -3.16 -8.22
N GLN A 121 2.91 -2.31 -9.21
CA GLN A 121 3.83 -2.13 -10.34
C GLN A 121 5.11 -1.40 -9.95
N LEU A 122 5.06 -0.49 -8.97
CA LEU A 122 6.24 0.17 -8.44
C LEU A 122 7.18 -0.84 -7.79
N VAL A 123 6.65 -1.81 -7.05
CA VAL A 123 7.42 -2.90 -6.45
C VAL A 123 8.02 -3.80 -7.53
N VAL A 124 7.23 -4.21 -8.53
CA VAL A 124 7.71 -5.03 -9.66
C VAL A 124 8.83 -4.33 -10.43
N ARG A 125 8.63 -3.06 -10.80
CA ARG A 125 9.66 -2.26 -11.49
C ARG A 125 10.93 -2.12 -10.66
N ARG A 126 10.81 -1.95 -9.34
CA ARG A 126 11.96 -1.90 -8.44
C ARG A 126 12.69 -3.24 -8.39
N ALA A 127 11.98 -4.35 -8.47
CA ALA A 127 12.58 -5.69 -8.56
C ALA A 127 13.29 -5.90 -9.91
N GLU A 128 12.69 -5.46 -11.03
CA GLU A 128 13.30 -5.52 -12.36
C GLU A 128 14.56 -4.64 -12.49
N GLN A 129 14.57 -3.48 -11.81
CA GLN A 129 15.72 -2.58 -11.79
C GLN A 129 16.80 -2.98 -10.79
N HIS A 130 16.61 -4.06 -10.01
CA HIS A 130 17.64 -4.57 -9.12
C HIS A 130 18.65 -5.40 -9.93
N PRO A 131 19.96 -5.08 -9.89
CA PRO A 131 20.94 -5.77 -10.73
C PRO A 131 21.01 -7.27 -10.41
N ALA A 132 21.05 -8.08 -11.46
CA ALA A 132 21.38 -9.50 -11.38
C ALA A 132 22.81 -9.69 -10.83
N PRO A 133 23.11 -10.82 -10.16
CA PRO A 133 24.44 -11.10 -9.61
C PRO A 133 25.49 -11.08 -10.73
N PHE A 134 26.21 -9.97 -10.86
CA PHE A 134 27.40 -9.90 -11.69
C PHE A 134 28.62 -9.98 -10.79
N SER A 135 29.40 -11.04 -10.94
CA SER A 135 30.73 -11.15 -10.37
C SER A 135 31.61 -10.04 -10.93
N TYR A 136 31.96 -9.05 -10.12
CA TYR A 136 32.94 -8.03 -10.49
C TYR A 136 34.35 -8.60 -10.26
N PRO A 137 35.24 -8.63 -11.28
CA PRO A 137 36.63 -9.00 -11.06
C PRO A 137 37.32 -7.88 -10.29
N THR A 138 37.66 -8.16 -9.03
CA THR A 138 38.49 -7.26 -8.21
C THR A 138 39.94 -7.73 -8.31
N LYS A 139 40.89 -6.81 -8.44
CA LYS A 139 42.34 -7.04 -8.72
C LYS A 139 43.09 -7.91 -7.67
N TYR A 140 42.42 -8.43 -6.64
CA TYR A 140 42.99 -9.18 -5.51
C TYR A 140 42.17 -10.41 -5.06
N GLY A 141 41.56 -11.14 -6.00
CA GLY A 141 40.94 -12.45 -5.72
C GLY A 141 39.41 -12.43 -5.72
N VAL A 142 38.83 -13.55 -6.15
CA VAL A 142 37.38 -13.75 -6.28
C VAL A 142 36.77 -13.82 -4.89
N THR A 143 36.11 -12.75 -4.46
CA THR A 143 35.19 -12.81 -3.33
C THR A 143 33.83 -13.20 -3.90
N GLU A 144 33.24 -14.31 -3.44
CA GLU A 144 31.84 -14.61 -3.71
C GLU A 144 30.99 -13.47 -3.13
N MET A 145 30.59 -12.54 -4.00
CA MET A 145 29.72 -11.44 -3.62
C MET A 145 28.32 -12.00 -3.42
N GLY A 146 28.03 -12.40 -2.18
CA GLY A 146 26.68 -12.76 -1.76
C GLY A 146 25.72 -11.63 -2.14
N VAL A 147 24.73 -11.95 -2.97
CA VAL A 147 23.70 -11.01 -3.39
C VAL A 147 23.04 -10.44 -2.15
N ARG A 148 23.07 -9.13 -1.97
CA ARG A 148 22.25 -8.50 -0.92
C ARG A 148 20.80 -8.88 -1.24
N PRO A 149 20.08 -9.54 -0.32
CA PRO A 149 18.67 -9.85 -0.55
C PRO A 149 17.93 -8.59 -0.95
N PHE A 150 17.12 -8.67 -2.01
CA PHE A 150 16.34 -7.53 -2.50
C PHE A 150 15.57 -6.90 -1.34
N ASP A 151 15.92 -5.67 -0.99
CA ASP A 151 15.23 -4.90 0.03
C ASP A 151 14.34 -3.84 -0.65
N PRO A 152 13.02 -4.07 -0.75
CA PRO A 152 12.12 -3.12 -1.41
C PRO A 152 12.00 -1.79 -0.67
N ILE A 153 12.47 -1.71 0.59
CA ILE A 153 12.32 -0.56 1.49
C ILE A 153 13.59 0.31 1.53
N ASN A 154 14.78 -0.29 1.42
CA ASN A 154 16.05 0.40 1.65
C ASN A 154 16.96 0.24 0.40
N LYS A 155 17.36 1.36 -0.20
CA LYS A 155 18.34 1.41 -1.30
C LYS A 155 19.76 1.16 -0.78
#